data_AF-T2IUJ2-F1
#
_entry.id   AF-T2IUJ2-F1
#
_cell.length_a   1.000
_cell.length_b   1.000
_cell.length_c   1.000
_cell.angle_alpha   90.00
_cell.angle_beta   90.00
_cell.angle_gamma   90.00
#
_symmetry.space_group_name_H-M   'P 1'
#
loop_
_entity.id
_entity.type
_entity.pdbx_description
1 polymer ?
#
loop_
_entity_poly.entity_id
_entity_poly.type
_entity_poly.pdbx_seq_one_letter_code
_entity_poly.pdbx_strand_id
1 'polypeptide(L)'
;MFPLLSTISLTEKQQIQLEQLSQETVLKIKNVLTPPQQTQFFQGIEAGKDYRESLGPINMSEVQKEQFRNIVGSVKTQVYRTLTLQQKLEIQRRLSSQGN
;
A
#
# COMPACT_ATOMS: atom_id res chain seq x y z
N MET A 1 3.47 3.49 0.92
CA MET A 1 2.48 2.42 0.66
C MET A 1 3.04 1.00 0.78
N PHE A 2 4.28 0.74 0.36
CA PHE A 2 4.85 -0.63 0.35
C PHE A 2 6.10 -0.79 1.24
N PRO A 3 5.96 -0.88 2.57
CA PRO A 3 7.11 -0.95 3.47
C PRO A 3 8.09 -2.06 3.13
N LEU A 4 7.60 -3.23 2.70
CA LEU A 4 8.44 -4.39 2.36
C LEU A 4 9.41 -4.14 1.20
N LEU A 5 9.06 -3.23 0.28
CA LEU A 5 9.90 -2.93 -0.88
C LEU A 5 11.11 -2.07 -0.53
N SER A 6 11.09 -1.36 0.61
CA SER A 6 12.25 -0.60 1.09
C SER A 6 13.48 -1.47 1.37
N THR A 7 13.28 -2.79 1.43
CA THR A 7 14.33 -3.76 1.73
C THR A 7 15.02 -4.32 0.48
N ILE A 8 14.59 -3.95 -0.73
CA ILE A 8 15.18 -4.47 -1.97
C ILE A 8 15.49 -3.34 -2.96
N SER A 9 16.48 -3.57 -3.81
CA SER A 9 16.75 -2.67 -4.93
C SER A 9 15.73 -2.90 -6.05
N LEU A 10 15.05 -1.82 -6.45
CA LEU A 10 14.10 -1.81 -7.56
C LEU A 10 14.73 -1.15 -8.78
N THR A 11 14.47 -1.68 -9.97
CA THR A 11 14.85 -1.00 -11.21
C THR A 11 14.00 0.24 -11.43
N GLU A 12 14.50 1.20 -12.21
CA GLU A 12 13.75 2.42 -12.55
C GLU A 12 12.35 2.11 -13.12
N LYS A 13 12.28 1.13 -14.04
CA LYS A 13 11.00 0.67 -14.59
C LYS A 13 10.03 0.15 -13.52
N GLN A 14 10.54 -0.59 -12.53
CA GLN A 14 9.71 -1.09 -11.42
C GLN A 14 9.26 0.04 -10.51
N GLN A 15 10.12 1.01 -10.23
CA GLN A 15 9.77 2.18 -9.42
C GLN A 15 8.63 2.97 -10.07
N ILE A 16 8.72 3.24 -11.38
CA ILE A 16 7.66 3.92 -12.14
C ILE A 16 6.34 3.14 -12.06
N GLN A 17 6.37 1.83 -12.27
CA GLN A 17 5.16 0.99 -12.21
C GLN A 17 4.53 0.99 -10.80
N LEU A 18 5.36 0.95 -9.75
CA LEU A 18 4.89 0.95 -8.37
C LEU A 18 4.35 2.32 -7.94
N GLU A 19 4.93 3.40 -8.46
CA GLU A 19 4.43 4.76 -8.26
C GLU A 19 3.05 4.94 -8.90
N GLN A 20 2.89 4.52 -10.16
CA GLN A 20 1.59 4.51 -10.84
C GLN A 20 0.55 3.70 -10.06
N LEU A 21 0.93 2.49 -9.63
CA LEU A 21 0.07 1.66 -8.78
C LEU A 21 -0.30 2.35 -7.46
N SER A 22 0.62 3.10 -6.86
CA SER A 22 0.37 3.89 -5.65
C SER A 22 -0.68 4.98 -5.90
N GLN A 23 -0.52 5.75 -6.97
CA GLN A 23 -1.46 6.82 -7.34
C GLN A 23 -2.86 6.26 -7.62
N GLU A 24 -2.96 5.17 -8.39
CA GLU A 24 -4.24 4.49 -8.65
C GLU A 24 -4.89 3.98 -7.36
N THR A 25 -4.08 3.46 -6.44
CA THR A 25 -4.58 2.93 -5.16
C THR A 25 -5.15 4.05 -4.30
N VAL A 26 -4.50 5.22 -4.25
CA VAL A 26 -5.03 6.39 -3.54
C VAL A 26 -6.40 6.79 -4.09
N LEU A 27 -6.57 6.79 -5.41
CA LEU A 27 -7.86 7.12 -6.03
C LEU A 27 -8.96 6.10 -5.65
N LYS A 28 -8.63 4.80 -5.68
CA LYS A 28 -9.56 3.73 -5.25
C LYS A 28 -9.95 3.87 -3.78
N ILE A 29 -8.98 4.17 -2.93
CA ILE A 29 -9.19 4.42 -1.49
C ILE A 29 -10.11 5.63 -1.30
N LYS A 30 -9.84 6.74 -1.98
CA LYS A 30 -10.66 7.96 -1.92
C LYS A 30 -12.12 7.67 -2.25
N ASN A 31 -12.38 6.83 -3.26
CA ASN A 31 -13.74 6.48 -3.68
C ASN A 31 -14.51 5.59 -2.69
N VAL A 32 -13.81 4.89 -1.79
CA VAL A 32 -14.43 4.10 -0.71
C VAL A 32 -14.80 4.99 0.47
N LEU A 33 -14.03 6.05 0.71
CA LEU A 33 -14.21 6.95 1.84
C LEU A 33 -15.31 7.99 1.58
N THR A 34 -16.08 8.30 2.62
CA THR A 34 -16.99 9.44 2.63
C THR A 34 -16.22 10.76 2.65
N PRO A 35 -16.83 11.90 2.26
CA PRO A 35 -16.10 13.17 2.22
C PRO A 35 -15.38 13.55 3.53
N PRO A 36 -15.99 13.41 4.73
CA PRO A 36 -15.28 13.69 5.98
C PRO A 36 -14.09 12.75 6.23
N GLN A 37 -14.23 11.46 5.88
CA GLN A 37 -13.15 10.49 6.01
C GLN A 37 -12.02 10.77 5.03
N GLN A 38 -12.32 11.25 3.81
CA GLN A 38 -11.31 11.69 2.85
C GLN A 38 -10.46 12.83 3.43
N THR A 39 -11.10 13.82 4.06
CA THR A 39 -10.37 14.91 4.71
C THR A 39 -9.41 14.39 5.78
N GLN A 40 -9.87 13.49 6.66
CA GLN A 40 -9.01 12.88 7.69
C GLN A 40 -7.84 12.10 7.06
N PHE A 41 -8.12 11.36 5.99
CA PHE A 41 -7.10 10.61 5.27
C PHE A 41 -6.02 11.55 4.71
N PHE A 42 -6.41 12.58 3.96
CA PHE A 42 -5.46 13.51 3.33
C PHE A 42 -4.68 14.35 4.35
N GLN A 43 -5.30 14.74 5.48
CA GLN A 43 -4.58 15.39 6.58
C GLN A 43 -3.46 14.51 7.14
N GLY A 44 -3.68 13.19 7.23
CA GLY A 44 -2.63 12.25 7.62
C GLY A 44 -1.46 12.26 6.64
N ILE A 45 -1.76 12.23 5.34
CA ILE A 45 -0.76 12.27 4.27
C ILE A 45 0.03 13.58 4.30
N GLU A 46 -0.64 14.72 4.42
CA GLU A 46 -0.02 16.05 4.51
C GLU A 46 0.87 16.18 5.76
N ALA A 47 0.51 15.50 6.85
CA ALA A 47 1.32 15.39 8.06
C ALA A 47 2.51 14.41 7.94
N GLY A 48 2.76 13.85 6.75
CA GLY A 48 3.87 12.94 6.49
C GLY A 48 3.63 11.50 6.94
N LYS A 49 2.41 11.15 7.36
CA LYS A 49 2.07 9.77 7.73
C LYS A 49 1.96 8.90 6.50
N ASP A 50 2.26 7.61 6.67
CA ASP A 50 2.00 6.66 5.60
C ASP A 50 0.49 6.37 5.44
N TYR A 51 0.12 5.64 4.40
CA TYR A 51 -1.28 5.37 4.10
C TYR A 51 -1.96 4.54 5.18
N ARG A 52 -1.23 3.61 5.81
CA ARG A 52 -1.78 2.75 6.86
C ARG A 52 -2.04 3.56 8.13
N GLU A 53 -1.08 4.40 8.50
CA GLU A 53 -1.18 5.33 9.63
C GLU A 53 -2.31 6.34 9.43
N SER A 54 -2.48 6.84 8.21
CA SER A 54 -3.52 7.81 7.85
C SER A 54 -4.93 7.19 7.85
N LEU A 55 -5.05 5.90 7.54
CA LEU A 55 -6.32 5.16 7.61
C LEU A 55 -6.67 4.67 9.03
N GLY A 56 -5.67 4.49 9.90
CA GLY A 56 -5.86 3.99 11.27
C GLY A 56 -6.95 4.70 12.09
N PRO A 57 -7.00 6.05 12.13
CA PRO A 57 -8.02 6.77 12.92
C PRO A 57 -9.39 6.87 12.24
N ILE A 58 -9.52 6.43 10.98
CA ILE A 58 -10.76 6.57 10.22
C ILE A 58 -11.74 5.47 10.61
N ASN A 59 -12.88 5.85 11.17
CA ASN A 59 -13.95 4.90 11.48
C ASN A 59 -14.66 4.47 10.19
N MET A 60 -14.24 3.35 9.63
CA MET A 60 -14.82 2.74 8.42
C MET A 60 -15.97 1.80 8.76
N SER A 61 -17.01 1.78 7.93
CA SER A 61 -18.06 0.75 7.98
C SER A 61 -17.52 -0.62 7.58
N GLU A 62 -18.24 -1.71 7.89
CA GLU A 62 -17.82 -3.06 7.47
C GLU A 62 -17.73 -3.21 5.94
N VAL A 63 -18.65 -2.58 5.20
CA VAL A 63 -18.62 -2.56 3.73
C VAL A 63 -17.36 -1.85 3.23
N GLN A 64 -17.00 -0.71 3.83
CA GLN A 64 -15.78 0.01 3.48
C GLN A 64 -14.55 -0.85 3.79
N LYS A 65 -14.50 -1.47 4.98
CA LYS A 65 -13.39 -2.37 5.36
C LYS A 65 -13.21 -3.51 4.37
N GLU A 66 -14.30 -4.12 3.90
CA GLU A 66 -14.24 -5.18 2.89
C GLU A 66 -13.69 -4.67 1.55
N GLN A 67 -14.19 -3.52 1.07
CA GLN A 67 -13.67 -2.88 -0.14
C GLN A 67 -12.17 -2.56 -0.02
N PHE A 68 -11.72 -2.07 1.13
CA PHE A 68 -10.30 -1.86 1.41
C PHE A 68 -9.50 -3.15 1.37
N ARG A 69 -9.97 -4.25 1.98
CA ARG A 69 -9.28 -5.55 1.90
C ARG A 69 -9.13 -6.01 0.46
N ASN A 70 -10.15 -5.83 -0.37
CA ASN A 70 -10.13 -6.19 -1.78
C ASN A 70 -9.12 -5.34 -2.57
N ILE A 71 -9.11 -4.02 -2.34
CA ILE A 71 -8.12 -3.10 -2.93
C ILE A 71 -6.71 -3.53 -2.54
N VAL A 72 -6.45 -3.73 -1.24
CA VAL A 72 -5.13 -4.12 -0.72
C VAL A 72 -4.69 -5.49 -1.27
N GLY A 73 -5.60 -6.45 -1.37
CA GLY A 73 -5.32 -7.78 -1.94
C GLY A 73 -4.92 -7.69 -3.42
N SER A 74 -5.66 -6.92 -4.20
CA SER A 74 -5.35 -6.67 -5.62
C SER A 74 -3.98 -5.99 -5.78
N VAL A 75 -3.74 -4.95 -4.98
CA VAL A 75 -2.48 -4.20 -4.99
C VAL A 75 -1.29 -5.10 -4.63
N LYS A 76 -1.40 -5.93 -3.59
CA LYS A 76 -0.36 -6.91 -3.22
C LYS A 76 -0.04 -7.85 -4.38
N THR A 77 -1.07 -8.31 -5.09
CA THR A 77 -0.90 -9.19 -6.26
C THR A 77 -0.17 -8.48 -7.39
N GLN A 78 -0.50 -7.21 -7.65
CA GLN A 78 0.15 -6.42 -8.69
C GLN A 78 1.62 -6.12 -8.35
N VAL A 79 1.91 -5.72 -7.11
CA VAL A 79 3.29 -5.56 -6.62
C VAL A 79 4.07 -6.84 -6.84
N TYR A 80 3.51 -7.99 -6.43
CA TYR A 80 4.18 -9.28 -6.58
C TYR A 80 4.46 -9.60 -8.06
N ARG A 81 3.61 -9.19 -9.00
CA ARG A 81 3.86 -9.38 -10.44
C ARG A 81 4.96 -8.47 -10.99
N THR A 82 5.14 -7.28 -10.43
CA THR A 82 6.20 -6.34 -10.81
C THR A 82 7.61 -6.82 -10.40
N LEU A 83 7.70 -7.60 -9.32
CA LEU A 83 8.98 -8.08 -8.78
C LEU A 83 9.52 -9.30 -9.53
N THR A 84 10.85 -9.36 -9.66
CA THR A 84 11.57 -10.55 -10.15
C THR A 84 11.56 -11.66 -9.12
N LEU A 85 11.88 -12.89 -9.55
CA LEU A 85 12.00 -14.03 -8.64
C LEU A 85 13.05 -13.77 -7.54
N GLN A 86 14.20 -13.20 -7.89
CA GLN A 86 15.27 -12.90 -6.92
C GLN A 86 14.83 -11.87 -5.88
N GLN A 87 14.14 -10.81 -6.30
CA GLN A 87 13.58 -9.81 -5.39
C GLN A 87 12.55 -10.41 -4.42
N LYS A 88 11.70 -11.33 -4.90
CA LYS A 88 10.73 -12.04 -4.04
C LYS A 88 11.42 -12.90 -2.98
N LEU A 89 12.43 -13.66 -3.38
CA LEU A 89 13.21 -14.50 -2.47
C LEU A 89 13.94 -13.66 -1.42
N GLU A 90 14.47 -12.50 -1.81
CA GLU A 90 15.14 -11.59 -0.88
C GLU A 90 14.17 -11.01 0.15
N ILE A 91 12.98 -10.57 -0.26
CA ILE A 91 11.93 -10.14 0.68
C ILE A 91 11.58 -11.27 1.65
N GLN A 92 11.38 -12.49 1.15
CA GLN A 92 11.06 -13.64 1.99
C GLN A 92 12.17 -13.93 3.00
N ARG A 93 13.43 -13.90 2.58
CA ARG A 93 14.58 -14.10 3.46
C ARG A 93 14.61 -13.08 4.59
N ARG A 94 14.39 -11.79 4.27
CA ARG A 94 14.41 -10.71 5.26
C ARG A 94 13.24 -10.79 6.25
N LEU A 95 12.06 -11.20 5.78
CA LEU A 95 10.91 -11.45 6.64
C LEU A 95 11.18 -12.60 7.61
N SER A 96 11.78 -13.69 7.14
CA SER A 96 12.14 -14.83 7.99
C SER A 96 13.23 -14.47 9.01
N SER A 97 14.20 -13.61 8.64
CA SER A 97 15.25 -13.18 9.57
C SER A 97 14.80 -12.17 10.63
N GLN A 98 13.71 -11.45 10.39
CA GLN A 98 13.12 -10.52 11.38
C GLN A 98 12.16 -11.21 12.36
N GLY A 99 11.78 -12.47 12.09
CA GLY A 99 10.91 -13.27 12.94
C GLY A 99 11.63 -14.18 13.95
N ASN A 100 12.96 -14.09 14.06
CA ASN A 100 13.81 -14.78 15.03
C ASN A 100 14.42 -13.81 16.04
#